data_AF-A0AAN8G582-F1
#
_entry.id   AF-A0AAN8G582-F1
#
_cell.length_a   1.000
_cell.length_b   1.000
_cell.length_c   1.000
_cell.angle_alpha   90.00
_cell.angle_beta   90.00
_cell.angle_gamma   90.00
#
_symmetry.space_group_name_H-M   'P 1'
#
loop_
_entity.id
_entity.type
_entity.pdbx_description
1 polymer ?
#
loop_
_entity_poly.entity_id
_entity_poly.type
_entity_poly.pdbx_seq_one_letter_code
_entity_poly.pdbx_strand_id
1 'polypeptide(L)'
;FQKEAYVCTSVPLDPEAEHYITGYKPNVEAKNIHHILLFGCEEPGSDDEVWDCGEMTTEVEGMSRAPTCKSKPAVLYAWARNADELKLPKGVGFRVGGDSGINYLTLQLHYMHDRDTPDHSGVTLYHTEEPQPKTAATMLLVTGGVLPPKSTGTSSRYDNCDAVSM
;
A
#
# COMPACT_ATOMS: atom_id res chain seq x y z
N PHE A 1 -15.42 13.92 2.80
CA PHE A 1 -14.55 13.12 3.68
C PHE A 1 -14.27 13.88 4.96
N GLN A 2 -13.90 13.18 6.03
CA GLN A 2 -13.42 13.79 7.28
C GLN A 2 -11.91 14.06 7.22
N LYS A 3 -11.41 14.88 8.14
CA LYS A 3 -10.00 15.24 8.27
C LYS A 3 -9.19 14.03 8.74
N GLU A 4 -8.00 13.83 8.16
CA GLU A 4 -7.14 12.66 8.43
C GLU A 4 -7.84 11.31 8.12
N ALA A 5 -8.69 11.27 7.09
CA ALA A 5 -9.38 10.05 6.69
C ALA A 5 -8.45 9.10 5.91
N TYR A 6 -8.52 7.81 6.23
CA TYR A 6 -7.81 6.73 5.53
C TYR A 6 -8.84 5.91 4.76
N VAL A 7 -8.76 5.97 3.44
CA VAL A 7 -9.78 5.40 2.55
C VAL A 7 -9.13 4.36 1.65
N CYS A 8 -9.75 3.21 1.55
CA CYS A 8 -9.25 2.07 0.79
C CYS A 8 -10.19 1.75 -0.37
N THR A 9 -9.62 1.28 -1.47
CA THR A 9 -10.32 0.68 -2.60
C THR A 9 -9.45 -0.44 -3.17
N SER A 10 -10.04 -1.43 -3.84
CA SER A 10 -9.27 -2.52 -4.43
C SER A 10 -9.70 -2.87 -5.84
N VAL A 11 -8.76 -3.42 -6.60
CA VAL A 11 -9.01 -3.99 -7.92
C VAL A 11 -8.53 -5.44 -7.95
N PRO A 12 -9.34 -6.37 -8.50
CA PRO A 12 -8.89 -7.74 -8.72
C PRO A 12 -7.87 -7.79 -9.86
N LEU A 13 -6.93 -8.74 -9.76
CA LEU A 13 -6.04 -9.13 -10.85
C LEU A 13 -6.60 -10.35 -11.57
N ASP A 14 -6.18 -10.54 -12.82
CA ASP A 14 -6.52 -11.75 -13.58
C ASP A 14 -5.86 -12.98 -12.93
N PRO A 15 -6.65 -13.99 -12.50
CA PRO A 15 -6.09 -15.19 -11.90
C PRO A 15 -5.28 -16.05 -12.88
N GLU A 16 -5.46 -15.88 -14.19
CA GLU A 16 -4.78 -16.66 -15.22
C GLU A 16 -3.55 -15.95 -15.80
N ALA A 17 -3.33 -14.67 -15.46
CA ALA A 17 -2.22 -13.87 -15.97
C ALA A 17 -1.28 -13.44 -14.84
N GLU A 18 0.01 -13.61 -15.07
CA GLU A 18 1.06 -13.04 -14.23
C GLU A 18 1.50 -11.69 -14.78
N HIS A 19 1.62 -10.72 -13.89
CA HIS A 19 2.13 -9.40 -14.22
C HIS A 19 3.33 -9.04 -13.35
N TYR A 20 4.22 -8.24 -13.94
CA TYR A 20 5.38 -7.68 -13.27
C TYR A 20 5.24 -6.17 -13.26
N ILE A 21 4.98 -5.59 -12.09
CA ILE A 21 4.91 -4.14 -11.92
C ILE A 21 6.32 -3.58 -11.94
N THR A 22 6.61 -2.70 -12.91
CA THR A 22 7.94 -2.13 -13.19
C THR A 22 8.02 -0.64 -12.85
N GLY A 23 6.90 -0.02 -12.46
CA GLY A 23 6.91 1.35 -11.97
C GLY A 23 5.52 1.88 -11.64
N TYR A 24 5.52 3.08 -11.07
CA TYR A 24 4.38 3.72 -10.43
C TYR A 24 4.38 5.21 -10.77
N LYS A 25 3.28 5.70 -11.32
CA LYS A 25 3.06 7.13 -11.55
C LYS A 25 1.90 7.62 -10.68
N PRO A 26 2.14 8.47 -9.68
CA PRO A 26 1.08 9.04 -8.88
C PRO A 26 0.24 10.01 -9.73
N ASN A 27 -1.07 9.84 -9.71
CA ASN A 27 -2.02 10.80 -10.28
C ASN A 27 -2.77 11.43 -9.13
N VAL A 28 -2.39 12.65 -8.75
CA VAL A 28 -2.96 13.32 -7.60
C VAL A 28 -3.60 14.61 -8.07
N GLU A 29 -4.92 14.59 -8.19
CA GLU A 29 -5.70 15.76 -8.63
C GLU A 29 -5.76 16.83 -7.54
N ALA A 30 -5.54 16.41 -6.29
CA ALA A 30 -5.79 17.21 -5.11
C ALA A 30 -4.55 17.43 -4.27
N LYS A 31 -4.30 18.68 -3.88
CA LYS A 31 -3.33 19.02 -2.82
C LYS A 31 -3.72 18.48 -1.42
N ASN A 32 -4.73 17.62 -1.34
CA ASN A 32 -5.31 17.11 -0.12
C ASN A 32 -4.85 15.68 0.24
N ILE A 33 -4.24 14.95 -0.70
CA ILE A 33 -3.64 13.65 -0.38
C ILE A 33 -2.30 13.89 0.33
N HIS A 34 -2.17 13.35 1.54
CA HIS A 34 -0.94 13.42 2.32
C HIS A 34 0.04 12.33 1.86
N HIS A 35 -0.44 11.10 1.69
CA HIS A 35 0.30 9.98 1.13
C HIS A 35 -0.63 8.93 0.51
N ILE A 36 -0.06 8.07 -0.32
CA ILE A 36 -0.73 6.92 -0.95
C ILE A 36 0.12 5.67 -0.68
N LEU A 37 -0.53 4.57 -0.33
CA LEU A 37 0.10 3.25 -0.24
C LEU A 37 -0.62 2.28 -1.18
N LEU A 38 0.15 1.42 -1.85
CA LEU A 38 -0.37 0.33 -2.64
C LEU A 38 0.07 -0.99 -2.02
N PHE A 39 -0.91 -1.87 -1.79
CA PHE A 39 -0.71 -3.17 -1.22
C PHE A 39 -1.13 -4.27 -2.20
N GLY A 40 -0.40 -5.37 -2.21
CA GLY A 40 -0.84 -6.64 -2.74
C GLY A 40 -1.56 -7.42 -1.65
N CYS A 41 -2.76 -7.90 -1.94
CA CYS A 41 -3.55 -8.74 -1.04
C CYS A 41 -3.93 -10.06 -1.75
N GLU A 42 -4.05 -11.13 -0.98
CA GLU A 42 -4.76 -12.33 -1.41
C GLU A 42 -6.28 -12.09 -1.46
N GLU A 43 -6.80 -11.41 -0.43
CA GLU A 43 -8.17 -10.90 -0.35
C GLU A 43 -8.19 -9.47 0.25
N PRO A 44 -8.98 -8.54 -0.31
CA PRO A 44 -9.13 -7.20 0.24
C PRO A 44 -9.85 -7.26 1.60
N GLY A 45 -9.70 -6.23 2.43
CA GLY A 45 -10.36 -6.20 3.74
C GLY A 45 -11.87 -6.04 3.68
N SER A 46 -12.39 -5.45 2.60
CA SER A 46 -13.83 -5.30 2.32
C SER A 46 -14.13 -5.63 0.86
N ASP A 47 -15.37 -6.05 0.60
CA ASP A 47 -15.93 -6.19 -0.75
C ASP A 47 -16.60 -4.89 -1.25
N ASP A 48 -16.67 -3.85 -0.41
CA ASP A 48 -17.18 -2.53 -0.77
C ASP A 48 -16.23 -1.83 -1.76
N GLU A 49 -16.79 -1.01 -2.66
CA GLU A 49 -16.00 -0.24 -3.64
C GLU A 49 -14.97 0.66 -2.93
N VAL A 50 -15.39 1.25 -1.82
CA VAL A 50 -14.58 2.14 -0.97
C VAL A 50 -14.92 1.89 0.50
N TRP A 51 -13.91 1.80 1.36
CA TRP A 51 -14.09 1.60 2.81
C TRP A 51 -13.09 2.40 3.65
N ASP A 52 -13.38 2.57 4.95
CA ASP A 52 -12.42 3.09 5.93
C ASP A 52 -11.41 1.98 6.25
N CYS A 53 -10.12 2.22 5.94
CA CYS A 53 -9.03 1.25 6.12
C CYS A 53 -8.77 0.86 7.59
N GLY A 54 -9.39 1.55 8.55
CA GLY A 54 -9.39 1.14 9.93
C GLY A 54 -8.13 1.46 10.72
N GLU A 55 -7.33 2.44 10.26
CA GLU A 55 -6.07 2.88 10.86
C GLU A 55 -6.27 3.67 12.18
N MET A 56 -5.24 4.32 12.71
CA MET A 56 -5.24 5.01 14.02
C MET A 56 -6.13 6.27 14.11
N THR A 57 -7.18 6.36 13.30
CA THR A 57 -8.07 7.52 13.18
C THR A 57 -9.52 7.18 13.53
N THR A 58 -10.29 8.24 13.78
CA THR A 58 -11.74 8.16 13.97
C THR A 58 -12.42 7.57 12.75
N GLU A 59 -13.47 6.79 12.99
CA GLU A 59 -14.28 6.17 11.95
C GLU A 59 -14.77 7.22 10.94
N VAL A 60 -14.61 6.92 9.65
CA VAL A 60 -15.11 7.81 8.61
C VAL A 60 -16.62 7.57 8.43
N GLU A 61 -17.42 8.59 8.71
CA GLU A 61 -18.87 8.51 8.62
C GLU A 61 -19.35 8.00 7.25
N GLY A 62 -20.27 7.03 7.28
CA GLY A 62 -20.92 6.49 6.07
C GLY A 62 -20.11 5.41 5.34
N MET A 63 -18.95 5.00 5.85
CA MET A 63 -18.18 3.87 5.30
C MET A 63 -18.08 2.72 6.30
N SER A 64 -18.04 1.49 5.77
CA SER A 64 -17.69 0.32 6.56
C SER A 64 -16.20 0.41 6.94
N ARG A 65 -15.87 -0.09 8.13
CA ARG A 65 -14.49 -0.13 8.60
C ARG A 65 -13.93 -1.54 8.45
N ALA A 66 -12.81 -1.66 7.75
CA ALA A 66 -12.13 -2.92 7.49
C ALA A 66 -10.63 -2.67 7.23
N PRO A 67 -9.75 -3.65 7.49
CA PRO A 67 -8.32 -3.48 7.21
C PRO A 67 -8.06 -3.30 5.70
N THR A 68 -6.83 -2.98 5.31
CA THR A 68 -6.45 -2.92 3.89
C THR A 68 -6.55 -4.29 3.19
N CYS A 69 -6.03 -5.34 3.83
CA CYS A 69 -6.16 -6.73 3.38
C CYS A 69 -6.72 -7.57 4.53
N LYS A 70 -7.47 -8.65 4.24
CA LYS A 70 -7.88 -9.60 5.30
C LYS A 70 -6.69 -10.28 5.97
N SER A 71 -5.64 -10.55 5.20
CA SER A 71 -4.39 -11.10 5.74
C SER A 71 -3.19 -10.76 4.85
N LYS A 72 -1.99 -10.84 5.45
CA LYS A 72 -0.67 -10.78 4.77
C LYS A 72 -0.52 -9.66 3.73
N PRO A 73 -0.71 -8.38 4.10
CA PRO A 73 -0.49 -7.28 3.16
C PRO A 73 0.97 -7.23 2.69
N ALA A 74 1.18 -7.21 1.37
CA ALA A 74 2.48 -6.95 0.77
C ALA A 74 2.56 -5.48 0.36
N VAL A 75 3.46 -4.69 0.96
CA VAL A 75 3.66 -3.30 0.54
C VAL A 75 4.38 -3.29 -0.82
N LEU A 76 3.71 -2.77 -1.85
CA LEU A 76 4.23 -2.71 -3.22
C LEU A 76 4.76 -1.32 -3.58
N TYR A 77 4.14 -0.28 -3.03
CA TYR A 77 4.52 1.10 -3.29
C TYR A 77 4.06 2.05 -2.18
N ALA A 78 4.83 3.10 -1.96
CA ALA A 78 4.48 4.21 -1.09
C ALA A 78 4.81 5.52 -1.79
N TRP A 79 3.89 6.47 -1.76
CA TRP A 79 4.07 7.81 -2.26
C TRP A 79 3.85 8.82 -1.14
N ALA A 80 4.76 9.77 -1.03
CA ALA A 80 4.61 10.95 -0.18
C ALA A 80 4.45 12.19 -1.06
N ARG A 81 3.81 13.22 -0.50
CA ARG A 81 3.50 14.47 -1.21
C ARG A 81 4.68 15.03 -2.00
N ASN A 82 4.44 15.32 -3.28
CA ASN A 82 5.40 15.88 -4.26
C ASN A 82 6.54 14.93 -4.66
N ALA A 83 6.44 13.63 -4.39
CA ALA A 83 7.37 12.66 -4.98
C ALA A 83 7.04 12.43 -6.46
N ASP A 84 8.09 12.26 -7.27
CA ASP A 84 8.00 11.96 -8.69
C ASP A 84 7.53 10.51 -8.95
N GLU A 85 7.32 10.17 -10.22
CA GLU A 85 7.09 8.77 -10.62
C GLU A 85 8.28 7.88 -10.24
N LEU A 86 7.99 6.67 -9.78
CA LEU A 86 9.00 5.66 -9.47
C LEU A 86 9.09 4.66 -10.62
N LYS A 87 10.22 4.61 -11.29
CA LYS A 87 10.56 3.51 -12.22
C LYS A 87 11.53 2.57 -11.51
N LEU A 88 11.20 1.28 -11.48
CA LEU A 88 12.12 0.29 -10.95
C LEU A 88 13.33 0.15 -11.90
N PRO A 89 14.49 -0.28 -11.38
CA PRO A 89 15.65 -0.55 -12.22
C PRO A 89 15.31 -1.51 -13.36
N LYS A 90 16.00 -1.37 -14.50
CA LYS A 90 15.76 -2.22 -15.67
C LYS A 90 15.82 -3.72 -15.29
N GLY A 91 14.80 -4.47 -15.70
CA GLY A 91 14.69 -5.90 -15.45
C GLY A 91 14.26 -6.27 -14.03
N VAL A 92 13.72 -5.32 -13.26
CA VAL A 92 13.18 -5.54 -11.92
C VAL A 92 11.67 -5.30 -11.94
N GLY A 93 10.90 -6.21 -11.35
CA GLY A 93 9.46 -6.01 -11.17
C GLY A 93 8.87 -6.78 -9.98
N PHE A 94 7.79 -6.27 -9.41
CA PHE A 94 6.99 -7.01 -8.43
C PHE A 94 6.07 -7.97 -9.17
N ARG A 95 6.20 -9.27 -8.89
CA ARG A 95 5.33 -10.32 -9.45
C ARG A 95 3.98 -10.31 -8.74
N VAL A 96 2.90 -10.21 -9.48
CA VAL A 96 1.51 -10.21 -9.01
C VAL A 96 0.61 -11.01 -9.96
N GLY A 97 -0.59 -11.40 -9.53
CA GLY A 97 -1.49 -12.26 -10.32
C GLY A 97 -1.01 -13.71 -10.39
N GLY A 98 -1.68 -14.54 -11.19
CA GLY A 98 -1.36 -15.96 -11.33
C GLY A 98 -1.25 -16.68 -9.98
N ASP A 99 -0.15 -17.41 -9.76
CA ASP A 99 0.11 -18.14 -8.52
C ASP A 99 0.94 -17.35 -7.48
N SER A 100 1.11 -16.04 -7.67
CA SER A 100 1.97 -15.19 -6.81
C SER A 100 1.44 -15.04 -5.37
N GLY A 101 0.17 -15.35 -5.13
CA GLY A 101 -0.52 -15.07 -3.86
C GLY A 101 -0.96 -13.62 -3.70
N ILE A 102 -0.76 -12.77 -4.71
CA ILE A 102 -1.29 -11.41 -4.79
C ILE A 102 -2.38 -11.41 -5.87
N ASN A 103 -3.64 -11.48 -5.44
CA ASN A 103 -4.81 -11.54 -6.32
C ASN A 103 -5.53 -10.20 -6.43
N TYR A 104 -5.26 -9.27 -5.51
CA TYR A 104 -5.85 -7.94 -5.49
C TYR A 104 -4.76 -6.89 -5.27
N LEU A 105 -4.97 -5.72 -5.86
CA LEU A 105 -4.23 -4.52 -5.55
C LEU A 105 -5.16 -3.59 -4.75
N THR A 106 -4.80 -3.35 -3.48
CA THR A 106 -5.55 -2.42 -2.61
C THR A 106 -4.78 -1.12 -2.48
N LEU A 107 -5.44 -0.02 -2.82
CA LEU A 107 -4.94 1.33 -2.70
C LEU A 107 -5.47 1.96 -1.41
N GLN A 108 -4.58 2.46 -0.56
CA GLN A 108 -4.92 3.27 0.62
C GLN A 108 -4.54 4.72 0.35
N LEU A 109 -5.50 5.62 0.51
CA LEU A 109 -5.32 7.07 0.40
C LEU A 109 -5.50 7.72 1.76
N HIS A 110 -4.56 8.57 2.16
CA HIS A 110 -4.68 9.39 3.36
C HIS A 110 -4.99 10.84 3.00
N TYR A 111 -6.18 11.31 3.39
CA TYR A 111 -6.69 12.67 3.13
C TYR A 111 -6.45 13.60 4.33
N MET A 112 -5.89 14.79 4.08
CA MET A 112 -5.56 15.76 5.14
C MET A 112 -6.74 16.66 5.55
N HIS A 113 -7.70 16.90 4.68
CA HIS A 113 -8.83 17.81 4.91
C HIS A 113 -10.15 17.27 4.40
N ASP A 114 -11.23 17.81 4.94
CA ASP A 114 -12.58 17.56 4.45
C ASP A 114 -12.73 18.01 3.00
N ARG A 115 -13.62 17.34 2.28
CA ARG A 115 -13.93 17.67 0.89
C ARG A 115 -15.38 17.41 0.56
N ASP A 116 -15.87 18.30 -0.31
CA ASP A 116 -17.21 18.29 -0.90
C ASP A 116 -17.17 17.98 -2.42
N THR A 117 -16.00 17.66 -2.98
CA THR A 117 -15.82 17.34 -4.40
C THR A 117 -15.29 15.92 -4.58
N PRO A 118 -15.71 15.20 -5.64
CA PRO A 118 -15.12 13.90 -5.99
C PRO A 118 -13.60 14.02 -6.19
N ASP A 119 -12.90 12.96 -5.83
CA ASP A 119 -11.45 12.85 -6.03
C ASP A 119 -11.17 11.58 -6.84
N HIS A 120 -10.36 11.72 -7.90
CA HIS A 120 -9.91 10.60 -8.71
C HIS A 120 -8.41 10.34 -8.55
N SER A 121 -7.84 10.70 -7.39
CA SER A 121 -6.43 10.45 -7.13
C SER A 121 -6.17 8.94 -7.06
N GLY A 122 -4.99 8.54 -7.51
CA GLY A 122 -4.57 7.15 -7.51
C GLY A 122 -3.17 6.97 -8.09
N VAL A 123 -2.89 5.77 -8.59
CA VAL A 123 -1.58 5.42 -9.15
C VAL A 123 -1.78 4.70 -10.48
N THR A 124 -1.15 5.20 -11.54
CA THR A 124 -0.98 4.43 -12.78
C THR A 124 0.20 3.49 -12.62
N LEU A 125 -0.02 2.21 -12.92
CA LEU A 125 1.01 1.18 -12.87
C LEU A 125 1.62 0.97 -14.26
N TYR A 126 2.94 0.93 -14.32
CA TYR A 126 3.65 0.37 -15.46
C TYR A 126 3.85 -1.12 -15.19
N HIS A 127 3.38 -1.99 -16.07
CA HIS A 127 3.50 -3.44 -15.90
C HIS A 127 3.73 -4.14 -17.25
N THR A 128 4.11 -5.41 -17.18
CA THR A 128 4.32 -6.30 -18.32
C THR A 128 3.96 -7.72 -17.92
N GLU A 129 3.55 -8.56 -18.87
CA GLU A 129 3.40 -10.01 -18.67
C GLU A 129 4.72 -10.76 -18.88
N GLU A 130 5.69 -10.12 -19.55
CA GLU A 130 7.03 -10.69 -19.75
C GLU A 130 7.79 -10.85 -18.42
N PRO A 131 8.25 -12.07 -18.08
CA PRO A 131 9.02 -12.33 -16.87
C PRO A 131 10.24 -11.44 -16.73
N GLN A 132 10.36 -10.78 -15.58
CA GLN A 132 11.52 -9.95 -15.26
C GLN A 132 12.67 -10.82 -14.73
N PRO A 133 13.93 -10.53 -15.12
CA PRO A 133 15.08 -11.31 -14.65
C PRO A 133 15.35 -11.16 -13.14
N LYS A 134 14.74 -10.16 -12.47
CA LYS A 134 14.84 -9.93 -11.03
C LYS A 134 13.47 -9.59 -10.46
N THR A 135 13.14 -10.22 -9.33
CA THR A 135 11.90 -9.94 -8.60
C THR A 135 12.15 -8.88 -7.53
N ALA A 136 11.30 -7.86 -7.47
CA ALA A 136 11.27 -6.92 -6.36
C ALA A 136 10.46 -7.50 -5.19
N ALA A 137 10.89 -7.21 -3.97
CA ALA A 137 10.19 -7.56 -2.75
C ALA A 137 10.44 -6.49 -1.68
N THR A 138 9.50 -6.38 -0.74
CA THR A 138 9.64 -5.51 0.43
C THR A 138 9.97 -6.37 1.64
N MET A 139 11.14 -6.15 2.25
CA MET A 139 11.49 -6.75 3.53
C MET A 139 11.02 -5.83 4.66
N LEU A 140 9.99 -6.25 5.38
CA LEU A 140 9.44 -5.51 6.50
C LEU A 140 10.17 -5.93 7.80
N LEU A 141 10.82 -4.97 8.44
CA LEU A 141 11.43 -5.14 9.77
C LEU A 141 10.57 -4.36 10.78
N VAL A 142 10.00 -5.08 11.75
CA VAL A 142 9.12 -4.49 12.76
C VAL A 142 9.59 -4.93 14.13
N THR A 143 9.68 -3.94 15.01
CA THR A 143 10.01 -4.11 16.41
C THR A 143 8.75 -4.07 17.28
N GLY A 144 8.75 -4.91 18.32
CA GLY A 144 7.77 -4.88 19.43
C GLY A 144 8.19 -4.02 20.63
N GLY A 145 9.07 -3.03 20.43
CA GLY A 145 9.62 -2.19 21.49
C GLY A 145 8.54 -1.44 22.28
N VAL A 146 8.71 -1.35 23.60
CA VAL A 146 7.83 -0.59 24.49
C VAL A 146 8.55 0.69 24.95
N LEU A 147 7.89 1.84 24.81
CA LEU A 147 8.36 3.14 25.29
C LEU A 147 7.56 3.54 26.55
N PRO A 148 8.13 3.42 27.76
CA PRO A 148 7.43 3.82 28.98
C PRO A 148 7.20 5.34 29.04
N PRO A 149 6.09 5.82 29.63
CA PRO A 149 5.84 7.24 29.79
C PRO A 149 6.97 7.96 30.53
N LYS A 150 7.36 9.15 30.06
CA LYS A 150 8.40 10.02 30.66
C LYS A 150 9.83 9.43 30.65
N SER A 151 10.10 8.37 29.90
CA SER A 151 11.47 7.91 29.68
C SER A 151 12.26 8.92 28.85
N THR A 152 13.49 9.24 29.24
CA THR A 152 14.36 10.19 28.52
C THR A 152 15.24 9.53 27.45
N GLY A 153 15.17 8.20 27.31
CA GLY A 153 15.85 7.44 26.28
C GLY A 153 15.49 5.97 26.35
N THR A 154 14.96 5.44 25.25
CA THR A 154 14.73 4.01 25.08
C THR A 154 14.96 3.71 23.61
N SER A 155 15.98 2.90 23.29
CA SER A 155 16.13 2.34 21.96
C SER A 155 15.34 1.05 21.90
N SER A 156 14.46 0.90 20.91
CA SER A 156 14.09 -0.44 20.48
C SER A 156 15.37 -1.17 20.08
N ARG A 157 15.68 -2.31 20.70
CA ARG A 157 16.83 -3.11 20.25
C ARG A 157 16.56 -3.69 18.86
N TYR A 158 17.66 -3.86 18.13
CA TYR A 158 17.79 -4.27 16.74
C TYR A 158 16.91 -5.46 16.32
N ASP A 159 16.22 -5.30 15.20
CA ASP A 159 15.74 -6.42 14.39
C ASP A 159 16.97 -7.01 13.67
N ASN A 160 17.55 -8.08 14.22
CA ASN A 160 18.65 -8.79 13.57
C ASN A 160 18.06 -9.86 12.64
N CYS A 161 18.22 -9.66 11.34
CA CYS A 161 17.95 -10.68 10.34
C CYS A 161 19.28 -11.22 9.80
N ASP A 162 19.52 -12.51 9.95
CA ASP A 162 20.54 -13.18 9.16
C ASP A 162 20.02 -13.30 7.72
N ALA A 163 20.80 -12.79 6.77
CA ALA A 163 20.48 -12.97 5.35
C ALA A 163 20.67 -14.45 4.99
N VAL A 164 19.58 -15.21 4.97
CA VAL A 164 19.57 -16.55 4.37
C VAL A 164 19.42 -16.34 2.88
N SER A 165 20.48 -16.61 2.10
CA SER A 165 20.37 -16.65 0.64
C SER A 165 19.30 -17.67 0.25
N MET A 166 18.30 -17.21 -0.51
CA MET A 166 17.39 -18.07 -1.27
C MET A 166 18.06 -18.52 -2.57
#